data_AF-A0A0Q7F8V9-F1
#
_entry.id   AF-A0A0Q7F8V9-F1
#
_cell.length_a   1.000
_cell.length_b   1.000
_cell.length_c   1.000
_cell.angle_alpha   90.00
_cell.angle_beta   90.00
_cell.angle_gamma   90.00
#
_symmetry.space_group_name_H-M   'P 1'
#
loop_
_entity.id
_entity.type
_entity.pdbx_description
1 polymer ?
#
loop_
_entity_poly.entity_id
_entity_poly.type
_entity_poly.pdbx_seq_one_letter_code
_entity_poly.pdbx_strand_id
1 'polypeptide(L)'
;MLRTYFFRHGGSINGRRPESSEWVHWGNLCLRAEASEFASIFSTLHEQYRCLPADALVIAYRMYAERCPRKPTVSFDRAFALVCDLLGIWLRKEARLAMHRCPQCRARYVAEIGAPPPRESGCVFCHLLQRYPLDARVQAHYVARRADLPTILARPDGAGPEKAA
;
A
#
# COMPACT_ATOMS: atom_id res chain seq x y z
N MET A 1 -2.56 23.08 -23.03
CA MET A 1 -1.55 22.08 -23.46
C MET A 1 -1.60 20.75 -22.72
N LEU A 2 -2.19 20.62 -21.52
CA LEU A 2 -2.31 19.31 -20.83
C LEU A 2 -3.29 18.33 -21.52
N ARG A 3 -4.27 18.86 -22.25
CA ARG A 3 -5.32 18.09 -22.94
C ARG A 3 -4.79 17.17 -24.05
N THR A 4 -3.58 17.37 -24.54
CA THR A 4 -2.99 16.54 -25.60
C THR A 4 -2.27 15.31 -25.04
N TYR A 5 -1.82 15.34 -23.78
CA TYR A 5 -1.11 14.23 -23.14
C TYR A 5 -2.04 13.25 -22.41
N PHE A 6 -3.17 13.72 -21.87
CA PHE A 6 -4.13 12.86 -21.15
C PHE A 6 -5.09 12.09 -22.08
N PHE A 7 -5.27 12.52 -23.33
CA PHE A 7 -6.32 11.99 -24.21
C PHE A 7 -5.81 10.98 -25.26
N ARG A 8 -4.70 10.30 -24.99
CA ARG A 8 -4.21 9.20 -25.84
C ARG A 8 -4.85 7.86 -25.42
N HIS A 9 -6.03 7.61 -26.01
CA HIS A 9 -6.62 6.31 -26.36
C HIS A 9 -6.79 5.24 -25.25
N GLY A 10 -7.57 5.60 -24.24
CA GLY A 10 -8.40 4.67 -23.46
C GLY A 10 -9.55 5.50 -22.92
N GLY A 11 -10.80 5.15 -23.24
CA GLY A 11 -11.97 6.00 -22.95
C GLY A 11 -11.96 6.50 -21.51
N SER A 12 -11.90 7.82 -21.30
CA SER A 12 -12.01 8.40 -19.97
C SER A 12 -13.40 8.10 -19.44
N ILE A 13 -13.48 7.39 -18.31
CA ILE A 13 -14.74 7.22 -17.58
C ILE A 13 -15.06 8.58 -16.96
N ASN A 14 -15.70 9.45 -17.74
CA ASN A 14 -16.14 10.76 -17.29
C ASN A 14 -17.16 10.59 -16.17
N GLY A 15 -16.99 11.32 -15.06
CA GLY A 15 -18.07 11.58 -14.11
C GLY A 15 -17.93 11.04 -12.68
N ARG A 16 -16.80 10.47 -12.25
CA ARG A 16 -16.69 10.04 -10.84
C ARG A 16 -16.29 11.20 -9.93
N ARG A 17 -17.18 11.55 -8.98
CA ARG A 17 -16.97 12.49 -7.87
C ARG A 17 -15.65 12.17 -7.16
N PRO A 18 -14.89 13.15 -6.63
CA PRO A 18 -13.71 12.85 -5.83
C PRO A 18 -14.16 12.00 -4.64
N GLU A 19 -13.84 10.71 -4.63
CA GLU A 19 -14.17 9.83 -3.52
C GLU A 19 -13.47 10.42 -2.29
N SER A 20 -14.26 10.73 -1.25
CA SER A 20 -13.80 11.02 0.10
C SER A 20 -12.79 9.95 0.52
N SER A 21 -11.85 10.29 1.39
CA SER A 21 -10.84 9.38 1.95
C SER A 21 -11.44 8.20 2.74
N GLU A 22 -12.78 8.13 2.84
CA GLU A 22 -13.55 7.08 3.49
C GLU A 22 -13.19 5.67 2.99
N TRP A 23 -12.76 5.52 1.74
CA TRP A 23 -12.30 4.22 1.22
C TRP A 23 -11.06 3.67 1.95
N VAL A 24 -10.27 4.52 2.60
CA VAL A 24 -9.14 4.10 3.45
C VAL A 24 -9.63 3.45 4.75
N HIS A 25 -10.85 3.77 5.18
CA HIS A 25 -11.47 3.23 6.40
C HIS A 25 -12.40 2.04 6.08
N TRP A 26 -13.20 2.18 5.03
CA TRP A 26 -14.29 1.24 4.66
C TRP A 26 -13.88 0.27 3.57
N GLY A 27 -12.70 0.45 2.98
CA GLY A 27 -12.12 -0.46 2.02
C GLY A 27 -11.92 -1.86 2.61
N ASN A 28 -11.90 -2.86 1.74
CA ASN A 28 -11.56 -4.22 2.14
C ASN A 28 -10.13 -4.28 2.73
N LEU A 29 -9.86 -5.34 3.49
CA LEU A 29 -8.60 -5.50 4.22
C LEU A 29 -7.35 -5.38 3.31
N CYS A 30 -7.41 -5.95 2.10
CA CYS A 30 -6.31 -5.93 1.14
C CYS A 30 -6.06 -4.51 0.61
N LEU A 31 -7.12 -3.78 0.26
CA LEU A 31 -7.03 -2.38 -0.20
C LEU A 31 -6.41 -1.48 0.87
N ARG A 32 -6.83 -1.64 2.13
CA ARG A 32 -6.27 -0.86 3.26
C ARG A 32 -4.81 -1.20 3.52
N ALA A 33 -4.44 -2.47 3.39
CA ALA A 33 -3.05 -2.92 3.55
C ALA A 33 -2.16 -2.40 2.42
N GLU A 34 -2.61 -2.46 1.17
CA GLU A 34 -1.87 -1.91 0.03
C GLU A 34 -1.78 -0.38 0.06
N ALA A 35 -2.84 0.31 0.48
CA ALA A 35 -2.79 1.76 0.70
C ALA A 35 -1.73 2.13 1.76
N SER A 36 -1.65 1.34 2.83
CA SER A 36 -0.63 1.49 3.88
C SER A 36 0.79 1.19 3.37
N GLU A 37 0.95 0.20 2.49
CA GLU A 37 2.22 -0.10 1.84
C GLU A 37 2.69 1.05 0.96
N PHE A 38 1.83 1.51 0.04
CA PHE A 38 2.13 2.66 -0.82
C PHE A 38 2.49 3.90 0.01
N ALA A 39 1.69 4.22 1.02
CA ALA A 39 1.93 5.38 1.88
C ALA A 39 3.24 5.26 2.66
N SER A 40 3.63 4.05 3.08
CA SER A 40 4.93 3.84 3.71
C SER A 40 6.09 4.11 2.74
N ILE A 41 5.99 3.71 1.47
CA ILE A 41 7.00 4.02 0.46
C ILE A 41 7.08 5.53 0.21
N PHE A 42 5.92 6.16 0.02
CA PHE A 42 5.81 7.61 -0.17
C PHE A 42 6.40 8.40 1.00
N SER A 43 5.98 8.11 2.23
CA SER A 43 6.50 8.76 3.44
C SER A 43 8.01 8.58 3.56
N THR A 44 8.55 7.40 3.25
CA THR A 44 10.00 7.21 3.24
C THR A 44 10.70 8.13 2.23
N LEU A 45 10.22 8.19 0.99
CA LEU A 45 10.80 9.08 -0.03
C LEU A 45 10.70 10.56 0.36
N HIS A 46 9.57 10.97 0.91
CA HIS A 46 9.33 12.36 1.27
C HIS A 46 10.07 12.78 2.55
N GLU A 47 9.97 11.99 3.62
CA GLU A 47 10.49 12.33 4.95
C GLU A 47 12.00 12.07 5.04
N GLN A 48 12.49 10.93 4.52
CA GLN A 48 13.88 10.50 4.67
C GLN A 48 14.75 10.97 3.51
N TYR A 49 14.28 10.80 2.27
CA TYR A 49 15.03 11.18 1.06
C TYR A 49 14.74 12.62 0.59
N ARG A 50 13.85 13.34 1.27
CA ARG A 50 13.51 14.75 1.00
C ARG A 50 13.05 15.02 -0.44
N CYS A 51 12.48 14.02 -1.10
CA CYS A 51 11.89 14.19 -2.42
C CYS A 51 10.69 15.15 -2.35
N LEU A 52 10.50 15.96 -3.39
CA LEU A 52 9.31 16.79 -3.54
C LEU A 52 8.06 15.90 -3.59
N PRO A 53 6.90 16.34 -3.04
CA PRO A 53 5.70 15.50 -2.98
C PRO A 53 5.24 14.93 -4.33
N ALA A 54 5.38 15.70 -5.42
CA ALA A 54 5.00 15.27 -6.76
C ALA A 54 5.90 14.12 -7.26
N ASP A 55 7.22 14.26 -7.11
CA ASP A 55 8.19 13.25 -7.51
C ASP A 55 8.07 11.99 -6.64
N ALA A 56 7.97 12.19 -5.32
CA ALA A 56 7.77 11.11 -4.35
C ALA A 56 6.51 10.29 -4.66
N LEU A 57 5.40 10.94 -5.04
CA LEU A 57 4.17 10.27 -5.43
C LEU A 57 4.38 9.36 -6.65
N VAL A 58 4.99 9.87 -7.71
CA VAL A 58 5.19 9.11 -8.95
C VAL A 58 6.14 7.94 -8.72
N ILE A 59 7.26 8.17 -8.02
CA ILE A 59 8.24 7.13 -7.71
C ILE A 59 7.62 6.07 -6.80
N ALA A 60 6.95 6.48 -5.71
CA ALA A 60 6.29 5.56 -4.79
C ALA A 60 5.24 4.70 -5.49
N TYR A 61 4.44 5.30 -6.37
CA TYR A 61 3.40 4.55 -7.09
C TYR A 61 4.00 3.54 -8.05
N ARG A 62 5.08 3.88 -8.76
CA ARG A 62 5.81 2.91 -9.60
C ARG A 62 6.35 1.74 -8.79
N MET A 63 7.04 2.02 -7.68
CA MET A 63 7.57 0.98 -6.79
C MET A 63 6.46 0.10 -6.21
N TYR A 64 5.31 0.68 -5.85
CA TYR A 64 4.16 -0.07 -5.39
C TYR A 64 3.53 -0.92 -6.52
N ALA A 65 3.38 -0.37 -7.71
CA ALA A 65 2.80 -1.06 -8.86
C ALA A 65 3.68 -2.21 -9.35
N GLU A 66 5.01 -2.07 -9.32
CA GLU A 66 5.96 -3.14 -9.65
C GLU A 66 5.87 -4.32 -8.67
N ARG A 67 5.48 -4.07 -7.42
CA ARG A 67 5.21 -5.12 -6.43
C ARG A 67 3.83 -5.75 -6.58
N CYS A 68 3.03 -5.31 -7.54
CA CYS A 68 1.72 -5.88 -7.82
C CYS A 68 1.80 -6.85 -9.01
N PRO A 69 1.56 -8.15 -8.81
CA PRO A 69 1.67 -9.19 -9.85
C PRO A 69 0.55 -9.10 -10.89
N ARG A 70 -0.48 -8.31 -10.58
CA ARG A 70 -1.64 -8.02 -11.42
C ARG A 70 -1.87 -6.51 -11.34
N LYS A 71 -3.03 -6.08 -11.84
CA LYS A 71 -3.46 -4.69 -11.73
C LYS A 71 -3.41 -4.21 -10.25
N PRO A 72 -2.75 -3.07 -9.96
CA PRO A 72 -2.73 -2.49 -8.62
C PRO A 72 -4.14 -2.24 -8.08
N THR A 73 -4.40 -2.63 -6.84
CA THR A 73 -5.72 -2.43 -6.19
C THR A 73 -5.94 -0.97 -5.84
N VAL A 74 -4.87 -0.27 -5.45
CA VAL A 74 -4.84 1.18 -5.28
C VAL A 74 -4.50 1.79 -6.64
N SER A 75 -5.45 2.48 -7.26
CA SER A 75 -5.18 3.23 -8.49
C SER A 75 -4.31 4.46 -8.22
N PHE A 76 -3.72 5.02 -9.27
CA PHE A 76 -2.93 6.25 -9.16
C PHE A 76 -3.76 7.41 -8.58
N ASP A 77 -5.01 7.57 -9.01
CA ASP A 77 -5.91 8.61 -8.46
C ASP A 77 -6.16 8.43 -6.97
N ARG A 78 -6.28 7.18 -6.50
CA ARG A 78 -6.43 6.87 -5.07
C ARG A 78 -5.15 7.14 -4.30
N ALA A 79 -4.01 6.77 -4.86
CA ALA A 79 -2.69 7.11 -4.29
C ALA A 79 -2.50 8.64 -4.19
N PHE A 80 -2.89 9.39 -5.22
CA PHE A 80 -2.86 10.85 -5.24
C PHE A 80 -3.79 11.45 -4.17
N ALA A 81 -5.04 10.99 -4.08
CA ALA A 81 -5.98 11.44 -3.05
C ALA A 81 -5.44 11.16 -1.64
N LEU A 82 -4.87 9.97 -1.43
CA LEU A 82 -4.24 9.57 -0.17
C LEU A 82 -3.08 10.50 0.21
N VAL A 83 -2.22 10.90 -0.74
CA VAL A 83 -1.15 11.88 -0.48
C VAL A 83 -1.72 13.25 -0.12
N CYS A 84 -2.78 13.70 -0.82
CA CYS A 84 -3.46 14.96 -0.46
C CYS A 84 -3.93 14.92 1.00
N ASP A 85 -4.50 13.80 1.44
CA ASP A 85 -5.01 13.63 2.81
C ASP A 85 -3.91 13.41 3.86
N LEU A 86 -2.73 12.92 3.48
CA LEU A 86 -1.58 12.75 4.37
C LEU A 86 -0.84 14.06 4.63
N LEU A 87 -0.67 14.89 3.59
CA LEU A 87 0.12 16.13 3.68
C LEU A 87 -0.74 17.40 3.78
N GLY A 88 -2.04 17.34 3.48
CA GLY A 88 -2.88 18.53 3.40
C GLY A 88 -2.50 19.44 2.23
N ILE A 89 -2.17 18.84 1.08
CA ILE A 89 -1.73 19.56 -0.13
C ILE A 89 -2.65 19.29 -1.32
N TRP A 90 -2.48 20.09 -2.38
CA TRP A 90 -3.21 20.00 -3.65
C TRP A 90 -4.75 20.09 -3.49
N LEU A 91 -5.44 18.95 -3.38
CA LEU A 91 -6.91 18.88 -3.26
C LEU A 91 -7.42 19.03 -1.81
N ARG A 92 -6.51 19.09 -0.84
CA ARG A 92 -6.83 19.24 0.58
C ARG A 92 -6.06 20.43 1.14
N LYS A 93 -6.67 21.10 2.12
CA LYS A 93 -6.05 22.22 2.85
C LYS A 93 -5.35 21.78 4.13
N GLU A 94 -5.74 20.63 4.65
CA GLU A 94 -5.30 20.09 5.94
C GLU A 94 -5.12 18.58 5.83
N ALA A 95 -4.13 18.05 6.54
CA ALA A 95 -3.94 16.63 6.67
C ALA A 95 -5.06 16.04 7.54
N ARG A 96 -5.59 14.89 7.11
CA ARG A 96 -6.65 14.12 7.80
C ARG A 96 -6.17 12.74 8.19
N LEU A 97 -5.15 12.24 7.50
CA LEU A 97 -4.55 10.95 7.71
C LEU A 97 -3.11 11.13 8.19
N ALA A 98 -2.61 10.13 8.90
CA ALA A 98 -1.22 10.05 9.30
C ALA A 98 -0.69 8.62 9.19
N MET A 99 0.63 8.51 9.10
CA MET A 99 1.32 7.24 9.27
C MET A 99 1.45 6.93 10.76
N HIS A 100 0.81 5.85 11.17
CA HIS A 100 0.88 5.30 12.53
C HIS A 100 1.81 4.09 12.57
N ARG A 101 2.29 3.74 13.76
CA ARG A 101 3.08 2.53 13.99
C ARG A 101 2.34 1.58 14.91
N CYS A 102 2.16 0.34 14.48
CA CYS A 102 1.43 -0.64 15.27
C CYS A 102 2.28 -1.07 16.49
N PRO A 103 1.74 -1.08 17.72
CA PRO A 103 2.49 -1.53 18.89
C PRO A 103 2.77 -3.04 18.88
N GLN A 104 1.93 -3.84 18.20
CA GLN A 104 2.09 -5.30 18.13
C GLN A 104 3.10 -5.73 17.06
N CYS A 105 2.87 -5.42 15.79
CA CYS A 105 3.73 -5.87 14.69
C CYS A 105 4.78 -4.84 14.24
N ARG A 106 4.80 -3.63 14.80
CA ARG A 106 5.69 -2.51 14.44
C ARG A 106 5.57 -1.99 13.01
N ALA A 107 4.66 -2.54 12.20
CA ALA A 107 4.39 -2.07 10.84
C ALA A 107 3.85 -0.64 10.85
N ARG A 108 4.23 0.14 9.82
CA ARG A 108 3.66 1.47 9.55
C ARG A 108 2.36 1.31 8.77
N TYR A 109 1.28 1.94 9.22
CA TYR A 109 -0.03 1.88 8.55
C TYR A 109 -0.71 3.24 8.53
N VAL A 110 -1.59 3.45 7.56
CA VAL A 110 -2.37 4.69 7.46
C VAL A 110 -3.63 4.58 8.31
N ALA A 111 -3.92 5.64 9.08
CA ALA A 111 -5.20 5.85 9.73
C ALA A 111 -5.45 7.35 9.94
N GLU A 112 -6.65 7.69 10.42
CA GLU A 112 -7.01 9.06 10.79
C GLU A 112 -6.07 9.63 11.84
N ILE A 113 -5.88 10.95 11.78
CA ILE A 113 -5.18 11.68 12.84
C ILE A 113 -5.98 11.55 14.14
N GLY A 114 -5.32 11.16 15.23
CA GLY A 114 -5.96 10.94 16.52
C GLY A 114 -6.62 9.56 16.70
N ALA A 115 -6.58 8.68 15.68
CA ALA A 115 -7.07 7.32 15.82
C ALA A 115 -6.34 6.58 16.97
N PRO A 116 -7.06 5.88 17.87
CA PRO A 116 -6.43 5.18 18.98
C PRO A 116 -5.55 4.04 18.45
N PRO A 117 -4.39 3.78 19.08
CA PRO A 117 -3.53 2.68 18.66
C PRO A 117 -4.27 1.34 18.85
N PRO A 118 -4.23 0.43 17.86
CA PRO A 118 -4.95 -0.84 17.92
C PRO A 118 -4.20 -1.83 18.81
N ARG A 119 -4.28 -1.63 20.13
CA ARG A 119 -3.56 -2.42 21.14
C ARG A 119 -4.06 -3.86 21.21
N GLU A 120 -5.38 -4.04 21.10
CA GLU A 120 -6.03 -5.34 21.27
C GLU A 120 -6.39 -5.98 19.92
N SER A 121 -6.97 -5.21 19.00
CA SER A 121 -7.37 -5.70 17.68
C SER A 121 -6.20 -5.89 16.71
N GLY A 122 -5.13 -5.11 16.86
CA GLY A 122 -4.02 -5.07 15.90
C GLY A 122 -4.30 -4.21 14.67
N CYS A 123 -3.24 -3.86 13.92
CA CYS A 123 -3.40 -3.01 12.73
C CYS A 123 -3.90 -3.81 11.52
N VAL A 124 -4.07 -3.12 10.39
CA VAL A 124 -4.44 -3.74 9.11
C VAL A 124 -3.55 -4.92 8.73
N PHE A 125 -2.25 -4.87 9.02
CA PHE A 125 -1.31 -5.97 8.75
C PHE A 125 -1.44 -7.12 9.75
N CYS A 126 -1.73 -6.84 11.03
CA CYS A 126 -2.02 -7.89 12.02
C CYS A 126 -3.24 -8.69 11.59
N HIS A 127 -4.32 -8.00 11.22
CA HIS A 127 -5.53 -8.63 10.70
C HIS A 127 -5.27 -9.38 9.38
N LEU A 128 -4.44 -8.82 8.50
CA LEU A 128 -4.05 -9.48 7.26
C LEU A 128 -3.35 -10.81 7.53
N LEU A 129 -2.37 -10.84 8.43
CA LEU A 129 -1.65 -12.05 8.80
C LEU A 129 -2.55 -13.08 9.50
N GLN A 130 -3.48 -12.64 10.35
CA GLN A 130 -4.46 -13.52 10.99
C GLN A 130 -5.43 -14.15 9.97
N ARG A 131 -5.92 -13.37 8.99
CA ARG A 131 -6.85 -13.87 7.98
C ARG A 131 -6.19 -14.65 6.86
N TYR A 132 -4.91 -14.42 6.58
CA TYR A 132 -4.19 -15.06 5.50
C TYR A 132 -4.35 -16.60 5.46
N PRO A 133 -4.19 -17.37 6.56
CA PRO A 133 -4.39 -18.83 6.51
C PRO A 133 -5.87 -19.25 6.38
N LEU A 134 -6.82 -18.38 6.70
CA LEU A 134 -8.24 -18.71 6.81
C LEU A 134 -9.07 -18.30 5.59
N ASP A 135 -8.61 -17.31 4.81
CA ASP A 135 -9.37 -16.70 3.73
C ASP A 135 -8.67 -16.89 2.38
N ALA A 136 -9.20 -17.79 1.55
CA ALA A 136 -8.68 -18.07 0.21
C ALA A 136 -8.68 -16.84 -0.72
N ARG A 137 -9.54 -15.84 -0.49
CA ARG A 137 -9.55 -14.60 -1.29
C ARG A 137 -8.34 -13.74 -0.95
N VAL A 138 -7.98 -13.65 0.33
CA VAL A 138 -6.77 -12.97 0.80
C VAL A 138 -5.53 -13.70 0.27
N GLN A 139 -5.52 -15.04 0.31
CA GLN A 139 -4.42 -15.81 -0.28
C GLN A 139 -4.29 -15.54 -1.77
N ALA A 140 -5.35 -15.67 -2.55
CA ALA A 140 -5.32 -15.42 -3.99
C ALA A 140 -4.82 -14.00 -4.33
N HIS A 141 -5.09 -13.03 -3.45
CA HIS A 141 -4.65 -11.64 -3.59
C HIS A 141 -3.12 -11.47 -3.45
N TYR A 142 -2.49 -12.21 -2.52
CA TYR A 142 -1.06 -12.07 -2.20
C TYR A 142 -0.17 -13.22 -2.70
N VAL A 143 -0.72 -14.39 -3.05
CA VAL A 143 0.05 -15.54 -3.59
C VAL A 143 0.70 -15.17 -4.92
N ALA A 144 -0.01 -14.40 -5.76
CA ALA A 144 0.57 -13.88 -6.98
C ALA A 144 1.78 -12.95 -6.71
N ARG A 145 1.83 -12.24 -5.57
CA ARG A 145 2.94 -11.33 -5.20
C ARG A 145 4.23 -12.09 -4.83
N ARG A 146 4.11 -13.34 -4.37
CA ARG A 146 5.25 -14.18 -3.97
C ARG A 146 5.91 -14.88 -5.15
N ALA A 147 5.21 -15.08 -6.27
CA ALA A 147 5.76 -15.75 -7.44
C ALA A 147 6.88 -14.94 -8.12
N ASP A 148 6.90 -13.62 -7.94
CA ASP A 148 7.89 -12.70 -8.50
C ASP A 148 9.01 -12.32 -7.51
N LEU A 149 9.01 -12.87 -6.29
CA LEU A 149 10.15 -12.71 -5.38
C LEU A 149 11.31 -13.58 -5.90
N PRO A 150 12.49 -13.03 -6.20
CA PRO A 150 13.64 -13.86 -6.51
C PRO A 150 13.90 -14.82 -5.35
N THR A 151 14.25 -16.06 -5.70
CA THR A 151 14.51 -17.25 -4.85
C THR A 151 15.59 -17.06 -3.76
N ILE A 152 15.93 -15.82 -3.38
CA ILE A 152 16.91 -15.48 -2.35
C ILE A 152 16.43 -15.87 -0.93
N LEU A 153 15.12 -16.08 -0.73
CA LEU A 153 14.56 -16.57 0.54
C LEU A 153 14.21 -18.06 0.54
N ALA A 154 14.49 -18.80 -0.53
CA ALA A 154 14.46 -20.26 -0.47
C ALA A 154 15.66 -20.72 0.34
N ARG A 155 15.44 -20.87 1.65
CA ARG A 155 16.36 -21.53 2.56
C ARG A 155 16.74 -22.88 1.93
N PRO A 156 18.03 -23.27 1.86
CA PRO A 156 18.36 -24.61 1.40
C PRO A 156 17.74 -25.59 2.40
N ASP A 157 16.78 -26.38 1.91
CA ASP A 157 16.19 -27.47 2.66
C ASP A 157 17.30 -28.49 2.99
N GLY A 158 17.48 -28.72 4.29
CA GLY A 158 18.00 -29.95 4.87
C GLY A 158 19.23 -30.59 4.22
N ALA A 159 20.42 -30.17 4.64
CA ALA A 159 21.55 -31.11 4.71
C ALA A 159 21.25 -32.11 5.85
N GLY A 160 20.65 -33.25 5.49
CA GLY A 160 20.57 -34.41 6.36
C GLY A 160 21.97 -34.96 6.67
N PRO A 161 22.16 -35.67 7.80
CA PRO A 161 23.48 -36.12 8.23
C PRO A 161 24.00 -37.21 7.30
N GLU A 162 25.17 -36.95 6.71
CA GLU A 162 25.95 -37.93 5.96
C GLU A 162 26.44 -39.01 6.93
N LYS A 163 25.86 -40.22 6.81
CA LYS A 163 26.40 -41.46 7.34
C LYS A 163 27.31 -42.09 6.28
N ALA A 164 28.59 -42.30 6.60
CA ALA A 164 29.45 -43.39 6.09
C ALA A 164 30.77 -43.29 6.90
N ALA A 165 31.07 -44.27 7.77
CA ALA A 165 31.72 -45.56 7.49
C ALA A 165 33.24 -45.42 7.46
#